data_AF-A0A2X3FIG2-F1
#
_entry.id   AF-A0A2X3FIG2-F1
#
_cell.length_a   1.000
_cell.length_b   1.000
_cell.length_c   1.000
_cell.angle_alpha   90.00
_cell.angle_beta   90.00
_cell.angle_gamma   90.00
#
_symmetry.space_group_name_H-M   'P 1'
#
loop_
_entity.id
_entity.type
_entity.pdbx_description
1 polymer ?
#
loop_
_entity_poly.entity_id
_entity_poly.type
_entity_poly.pdbx_seq_one_letter_code
_entity_poly.pdbx_strand_id
1 'polypeptide(L)'
;MKYSAFILLMMSFCIGAKMIPNTEMVNLYNNQIPQTRTLMSELNEVMKITEPVFDLYKHMRGLTPEAVALSQHLMQIQEKSDELYGKAPIATPFTSCRSLTGVAYNYWIEKLDSLNTQNEKRLDALFEQYNKLVKECSKQIKTPPPKMVEELAIIDVTQ
;
A
#
# COMPACT_ATOMS: atom_id res chain seq x y z
N MET A 1 15.86 36.82 -52.63
CA MET A 1 16.89 36.93 -51.57
C MET A 1 16.19 37.31 -50.28
N LYS A 2 16.47 36.81 -49.10
CA LYS A 2 17.11 35.59 -48.59
C LYS A 2 17.02 35.81 -47.07
N TYR A 3 16.40 34.88 -46.33
CA TYR A 3 16.53 34.62 -44.89
C TYR A 3 16.36 35.77 -43.90
N SER A 4 15.27 35.76 -43.10
CA SER A 4 15.26 36.31 -41.74
C SER A 4 14.07 35.78 -40.92
N ALA A 5 13.87 34.46 -40.90
CA ALA A 5 12.89 33.80 -40.03
C ALA A 5 13.51 32.59 -39.33
N PHE A 6 14.75 32.74 -38.86
CA PHE A 6 15.53 31.62 -38.35
C PHE A 6 16.44 31.97 -37.16
N ILE A 7 16.01 32.84 -36.24
CA ILE A 7 16.70 32.98 -34.94
C ILE A 7 15.67 33.28 -33.84
N LEU A 8 14.77 32.33 -33.60
CA LEU A 8 13.92 32.34 -32.39
C LEU A 8 13.49 30.92 -32.01
N LEU A 9 14.42 29.96 -32.17
CA LEU A 9 14.15 28.53 -31.96
C LEU A 9 15.34 27.76 -31.36
N MET A 10 16.23 28.45 -30.63
CA MET A 10 17.43 27.86 -30.01
C MET A 10 17.71 28.40 -28.60
N MET A 11 16.65 28.71 -27.84
CA MET A 11 16.75 28.87 -26.39
C MET A 11 15.69 27.98 -25.73
N SER A 12 15.51 26.76 -26.24
CA SER A 12 14.94 25.70 -25.45
C SER A 12 16.01 25.33 -24.43
N PHE A 13 16.01 26.01 -23.28
CA PHE A 13 16.72 25.54 -22.10
C PHE A 13 16.23 24.12 -21.86
N CYS A 14 17.03 23.13 -22.25
CA CYS A 14 16.95 21.81 -21.66
C CYS A 14 17.28 22.02 -20.18
N ILE A 15 16.26 22.32 -19.37
CA ILE A 15 16.32 22.11 -17.94
C ILE A 15 16.45 20.60 -17.80
N GLY A 16 17.68 20.10 -17.94
CA GLY A 16 17.99 18.71 -17.70
C GLY A 16 17.67 18.47 -16.23
N ALA A 17 16.64 17.67 -15.96
CA ALA A 17 16.30 17.27 -14.61
C ALA A 17 17.56 16.68 -13.96
N LYS A 18 18.07 17.38 -12.94
CA LYS A 18 19.27 16.95 -12.24
C LYS A 18 18.91 15.67 -11.47
N MET A 19 19.58 14.57 -11.82
CA MET A 19 19.37 13.30 -11.15
C MET A 19 20.16 13.27 -9.84
N ILE A 20 19.49 12.99 -8.73
CA ILE A 20 20.12 12.84 -7.40
C ILE A 20 20.06 11.38 -6.92
N PRO A 21 21.06 10.92 -6.13
CA PRO A 21 21.02 9.58 -5.53
C PRO A 21 19.84 9.39 -4.58
N ASN A 22 19.14 8.27 -4.73
CA ASN A 22 18.00 7.87 -3.90
C ASN A 22 18.42 6.89 -2.78
N THR A 23 19.59 7.12 -2.20
CA THR A 23 20.26 6.17 -1.29
C THR A 23 19.41 5.85 -0.07
N GLU A 24 18.68 6.83 0.47
CA GLU A 24 17.80 6.65 1.63
C GLU A 24 16.68 5.64 1.36
N MET A 25 15.91 5.82 0.27
CA MET A 25 14.82 4.90 -0.07
C MET A 25 15.31 3.50 -0.45
N VAL A 26 16.47 3.40 -1.11
CA VAL A 26 17.09 2.10 -1.43
C VAL A 26 17.52 1.37 -0.16
N ASN A 27 18.15 2.08 0.80
CA ASN A 27 18.53 1.49 2.07
C ASN A 27 17.30 1.07 2.89
N LEU A 28 16.29 1.93 2.94
CA LEU A 28 15.04 1.63 3.63
C LEU A 28 14.34 0.40 3.03
N TYR A 29 14.30 0.29 1.71
CA TYR A 29 13.78 -0.89 1.01
C TYR A 29 14.51 -2.16 1.43
N ASN A 30 15.84 -2.13 1.39
CA ASN A 30 16.68 -3.29 1.74
C ASN A 30 16.50 -3.70 3.21
N ASN A 31 16.30 -2.73 4.11
CA ASN A 31 16.08 -2.99 5.53
C ASN A 31 14.68 -3.55 5.81
N GLN A 32 13.64 -3.04 5.13
CA GLN A 32 12.25 -3.42 5.38
C GLN A 32 11.80 -4.68 4.63
N ILE A 33 12.43 -5.04 3.51
CA ILE A 33 11.94 -6.15 2.66
C ILE A 33 11.85 -7.52 3.37
N PRO A 34 12.77 -7.93 4.27
CA PRO A 34 12.63 -9.24 4.92
C PRO A 34 11.41 -9.29 5.82
N GLN A 35 11.20 -8.26 6.63
CA GLN A 35 10.07 -8.16 7.55
C GLN A 35 8.75 -7.96 6.79
N THR A 36 8.78 -7.22 5.67
CA THR A 36 7.64 -7.08 4.75
C THR A 36 7.18 -8.45 4.25
N ARG A 37 8.11 -9.30 3.80
CA ARG A 37 7.77 -10.65 3.32
C ARG A 37 7.15 -11.51 4.42
N THR A 38 7.72 -11.48 5.63
CA THR A 38 7.17 -12.20 6.79
C THR A 38 5.75 -11.72 7.10
N LEU A 39 5.54 -10.40 7.19
CA LEU A 39 4.23 -9.82 7.50
C LEU A 39 3.18 -10.16 6.43
N MET A 40 3.55 -10.09 5.15
CA MET A 40 2.62 -10.44 4.05
C MET A 40 2.33 -11.95 3.99
N SER A 41 3.28 -12.79 4.36
CA SER A 41 3.04 -14.23 4.52
C SER A 41 2.07 -14.50 5.66
N GLU A 42 2.27 -13.86 6.82
CA GLU A 42 1.37 -13.98 7.97
C GLU A 42 -0.05 -13.53 7.61
N LEU A 43 -0.18 -12.36 6.98
CA LEU A 43 -1.47 -11.86 6.50
C LEU A 43 -2.14 -12.84 5.53
N ASN A 44 -1.39 -13.41 4.57
CA ASN A 44 -1.93 -14.36 3.62
C ASN A 44 -2.48 -15.62 4.30
N GLU A 45 -1.80 -16.16 5.31
CA GLU A 45 -2.32 -17.30 6.07
C GLU A 45 -3.60 -16.96 6.85
N VAL A 46 -3.65 -15.78 7.47
CA VAL A 46 -4.84 -15.29 8.19
C VAL A 46 -6.03 -15.10 7.24
N MET A 47 -5.78 -14.58 6.03
CA MET A 47 -6.83 -14.36 5.04
C MET A 47 -7.41 -15.66 4.47
N LYS A 48 -6.65 -16.77 4.46
CA LYS A 48 -7.17 -18.10 4.06
C LYS A 48 -8.22 -18.64 5.02
N ILE A 49 -8.14 -18.29 6.30
CA ILE A 49 -9.07 -18.77 7.32
C ILE A 49 -10.25 -17.82 7.55
N THR A 50 -10.30 -16.67 6.87
CA THR A 50 -11.37 -15.68 7.01
C THR A 50 -12.74 -16.23 6.64
N GLU A 51 -12.87 -16.95 5.52
CA GLU A 51 -14.17 -17.52 5.11
C GLU A 51 -14.68 -18.59 6.07
N PRO A 52 -13.87 -19.62 6.43
CA PRO A 52 -14.31 -20.63 7.40
C PRO A 52 -14.73 -20.05 8.76
N VAL A 53 -14.01 -19.03 9.25
CA VAL A 53 -14.35 -18.36 10.51
C VAL A 53 -15.65 -17.54 10.37
N PHE A 54 -15.87 -16.91 9.23
CA PHE A 54 -17.12 -16.19 8.95
C PHE A 54 -18.32 -17.15 8.91
N ASP A 55 -18.19 -18.29 8.24
CA ASP A 55 -19.25 -19.30 8.17
C ASP A 55 -19.63 -19.80 9.56
N LEU A 56 -18.62 -20.03 10.42
CA LEU A 56 -18.84 -20.39 11.82
C LEU A 56 -19.57 -19.26 12.58
N TYR A 57 -19.12 -18.01 12.45
CA TYR A 57 -19.76 -16.85 13.06
C TYR A 57 -21.25 -16.74 12.68
N LYS A 58 -21.55 -16.93 11.39
CA LYS A 58 -22.93 -16.93 10.86
C LYS A 58 -23.75 -18.08 11.45
N HIS A 59 -23.19 -19.29 11.49
CA HIS A 59 -23.87 -20.48 12.01
C HIS A 59 -24.23 -20.32 13.49
N MET A 60 -23.30 -19.77 14.27
CA MET A 60 -23.45 -19.54 15.71
C MET A 60 -24.27 -18.29 16.05
N ARG A 61 -24.71 -17.52 15.03
CA ARG A 61 -25.50 -16.28 15.15
C ARG A 61 -24.85 -15.22 16.04
N GLY A 62 -23.52 -15.11 16.01
CA GLY A 62 -22.82 -14.07 16.78
C GLY A 62 -21.39 -14.41 17.15
N LEU A 63 -20.88 -13.70 18.16
CA LEU A 63 -19.49 -13.70 18.58
C LEU A 63 -18.98 -15.12 18.92
N THR A 64 -17.98 -15.60 18.18
CA THR A 64 -17.27 -16.85 18.47
C THR A 64 -15.83 -16.55 18.90
N PRO A 65 -15.20 -17.43 19.70
CA PRO A 65 -13.78 -17.30 20.03
C PRO A 65 -12.88 -17.17 18.79
N GLU A 66 -13.20 -17.88 17.70
CA GLU A 66 -12.47 -17.85 16.45
C GLU A 66 -12.58 -16.49 15.75
N ALA A 67 -13.78 -15.90 15.73
CA ALA A 67 -13.99 -14.57 15.16
C ALA A 67 -13.26 -13.49 15.97
N VAL A 68 -13.22 -13.61 17.30
CA VAL A 68 -12.44 -12.73 18.17
C VAL A 68 -10.94 -12.88 17.91
N ALA A 69 -10.45 -14.13 17.86
CA ALA A 69 -9.05 -14.42 17.59
C ALA A 69 -8.61 -13.89 16.21
N LEU A 70 -9.42 -14.07 15.17
CA LEU A 70 -9.17 -13.54 13.83
C LEU A 70 -9.11 -12.00 13.83
N SER A 71 -10.06 -11.35 14.52
CA SER A 71 -10.07 -9.89 14.67
C SER A 71 -8.80 -9.39 15.34
N GLN A 72 -8.41 -10.01 16.45
CA GLN A 72 -7.19 -9.66 17.19
C GLN A 72 -5.93 -9.88 16.37
N HIS A 73 -5.85 -10.98 15.61
CA HIS A 73 -4.69 -11.27 14.78
C HIS A 73 -4.54 -10.24 13.64
N LEU A 74 -5.64 -9.87 12.97
CA LEU A 74 -5.62 -8.81 11.95
C LEU A 74 -5.23 -7.44 12.53
N MET A 75 -5.68 -7.11 13.75
CA MET A 75 -5.23 -5.90 14.46
C MET A 75 -3.72 -5.93 14.74
N GLN A 76 -3.20 -7.05 15.26
CA GLN A 76 -1.76 -7.21 15.52
C GLN A 76 -0.92 -7.09 14.23
N ILE A 77 -1.41 -7.61 13.11
CA ILE A 77 -0.77 -7.45 11.81
C ILE A 77 -0.74 -5.97 11.40
N GLN A 78 -1.82 -5.22 11.64
CA GLN A 78 -1.86 -3.79 11.37
C GLN A 78 -0.91 -3.00 12.28
N GLU A 79 -0.80 -3.34 13.56
CA GLU A 79 0.16 -2.74 14.49
C GLU A 79 1.61 -2.99 14.04
N LYS A 80 1.96 -4.25 13.72
CA LYS A 80 3.27 -4.60 13.15
C LYS A 80 3.56 -3.85 11.84
N SER A 81 2.53 -3.63 11.03
CA SER A 81 2.63 -2.84 9.79
C SER A 81 2.99 -1.38 10.08
N ASP A 82 2.32 -0.75 11.05
CA ASP A 82 2.60 0.63 11.44
C ASP A 82 3.97 0.78 12.13
N GLU A 83 4.44 -0.23 12.87
CA GLU A 83 5.79 -0.27 13.43
C GLU A 83 6.85 -0.40 12.34
N LEU A 84 6.65 -1.30 11.37
CA LEU A 84 7.60 -1.56 10.29
C LEU A 84 7.72 -0.36 9.33
N TYR A 85 6.60 0.20 8.92
CA TYR A 85 6.55 1.21 7.87
C TYR A 85 6.48 2.64 8.41
N GLY A 86 6.29 2.82 9.71
CA GLY A 86 6.00 4.12 10.34
C GLY A 86 4.58 4.61 10.05
N LYS A 87 4.13 5.65 10.76
CA LYS A 87 2.74 6.14 10.66
C LYS A 87 2.48 7.10 9.48
N ALA A 88 3.50 7.72 8.89
CA ALA A 88 3.35 8.69 7.81
C ALA A 88 3.17 8.03 6.41
N PRO A 89 2.28 8.54 5.51
CA PRO A 89 1.94 7.89 4.24
C PRO A 89 3.09 7.72 3.22
N ILE A 90 4.15 8.52 3.31
CA ILE A 90 5.27 8.56 2.34
C ILE A 90 6.58 8.02 2.97
N ALA A 91 6.51 7.43 4.15
CA ALA A 91 7.70 7.02 4.89
C ALA A 91 8.25 5.64 4.47
N THR A 92 7.72 5.00 3.43
CA THR A 92 8.15 3.66 3.03
C THR A 92 8.06 3.41 1.52
N PRO A 93 8.97 2.62 0.93
CA PRO A 93 8.80 2.08 -0.43
C PRO A 93 7.69 1.01 -0.54
N PHE A 94 7.06 0.61 0.56
CA PHE A 94 6.05 -0.46 0.63
C PHE A 94 4.64 0.08 0.93
N THR A 95 4.27 1.21 0.34
CA THR A 95 2.99 1.90 0.62
C THR A 95 1.76 1.01 0.42
N SER A 96 1.72 0.19 -0.64
CA SER A 96 0.58 -0.70 -0.90
C SER A 96 0.56 -1.87 0.07
N CYS A 97 1.72 -2.39 0.49
CA CYS A 97 1.78 -3.42 1.53
C CYS A 97 1.30 -2.90 2.88
N ARG A 98 1.60 -1.64 3.21
CA ARG A 98 1.08 -0.98 4.39
C ARG A 98 -0.45 -0.81 4.33
N SER A 99 -0.98 -0.29 3.22
CA SER A 99 -2.42 -0.13 3.07
C SER A 99 -3.17 -1.46 3.06
N LEU A 100 -2.55 -2.52 2.54
CA LEU A 100 -3.14 -3.85 2.45
C LEU A 100 -3.56 -4.40 3.82
N THR A 101 -2.76 -4.19 4.87
CA THR A 101 -3.09 -4.69 6.22
C THR A 101 -4.34 -4.02 6.78
N GLY A 102 -4.50 -2.71 6.59
CA GLY A 102 -5.70 -1.98 7.02
C GLY A 102 -6.94 -2.36 6.21
N VAL A 103 -6.80 -2.53 4.90
CA VAL A 103 -7.91 -2.99 4.04
C VAL A 103 -8.34 -4.42 4.40
N ALA A 104 -7.40 -5.30 4.74
CA ALA A 104 -7.73 -6.65 5.19
C ALA A 104 -8.56 -6.65 6.49
N TYR A 105 -8.15 -5.86 7.49
CA TYR A 105 -8.93 -5.70 8.72
C TYR A 105 -10.32 -5.12 8.44
N ASN A 106 -10.41 -4.05 7.64
CA ASN A 106 -11.68 -3.43 7.28
C ASN A 106 -12.61 -4.40 6.53
N TYR A 107 -12.07 -5.21 5.61
CA TYR A 107 -12.83 -6.25 4.92
C TYR A 107 -13.41 -7.25 5.92
N TRP A 108 -12.62 -7.70 6.91
CA TRP A 108 -13.11 -8.60 7.94
C TRP A 108 -14.25 -8.00 8.78
N ILE A 109 -14.09 -6.75 9.24
CA ILE A 109 -15.14 -6.06 10.02
C ILE A 109 -16.41 -5.85 9.19
N GLU A 110 -16.28 -5.45 7.93
CA GLU A 110 -17.44 -5.30 7.05
C GLU A 110 -18.12 -6.64 6.77
N LYS A 111 -17.35 -7.72 6.64
CA LYS A 111 -17.89 -9.07 6.44
C LYS A 111 -18.74 -9.47 7.64
N LEU A 112 -18.27 -9.23 8.88
CA LEU A 112 -19.07 -9.43 10.09
C LEU A 112 -20.34 -8.58 10.11
N ASP A 113 -20.23 -7.28 9.78
CA ASP A 113 -21.36 -6.35 9.76
C ASP A 113 -22.41 -6.66 8.69
N SER A 114 -21.99 -7.27 7.57
CA SER A 114 -22.86 -7.59 6.43
C SER A 114 -24.05 -8.49 6.81
N LEU A 115 -23.94 -9.25 7.90
CA LEU A 115 -25.03 -10.06 8.46
C LEU A 115 -26.19 -9.21 9.00
N ASN A 116 -25.93 -7.95 9.36
CA ASN A 116 -26.91 -7.02 9.89
C ASN A 116 -27.33 -5.94 8.88
N THR A 117 -26.43 -5.52 7.99
CA THR A 117 -26.62 -4.29 7.19
C THR A 117 -26.95 -4.51 5.71
N GLN A 118 -26.92 -5.75 5.19
CA GLN A 118 -27.17 -6.09 3.77
C GLN A 118 -26.37 -5.22 2.76
N ASN A 119 -25.25 -4.64 3.17
CA ASN A 119 -24.46 -3.71 2.34
C ASN A 119 -23.42 -4.45 1.48
N GLU A 120 -23.91 -5.35 0.62
CA GLU A 120 -23.07 -6.22 -0.23
C GLU A 120 -22.12 -5.40 -1.14
N LYS A 121 -22.59 -4.24 -1.63
CA LYS A 121 -21.79 -3.36 -2.50
C LYS A 121 -20.51 -2.85 -1.83
N ARG A 122 -20.57 -2.54 -0.53
CA ARG A 122 -19.41 -2.06 0.22
C ARG A 122 -18.40 -3.19 0.47
N LEU A 123 -18.92 -4.39 0.78
CA LEU A 123 -18.09 -5.57 0.96
C LEU A 123 -17.34 -5.94 -0.33
N ASP A 124 -18.03 -5.91 -1.47
CA ASP A 124 -17.43 -6.16 -2.80
C ASP A 124 -16.34 -5.14 -3.12
N ALA A 125 -16.60 -3.85 -2.89
CA ALA A 125 -15.62 -2.79 -3.12
C ALA A 125 -14.35 -2.97 -2.26
N LEU A 126 -14.50 -3.37 -0.99
CA LEU A 126 -13.37 -3.67 -0.11
C LEU A 126 -12.60 -4.90 -0.58
N PHE A 127 -13.28 -5.93 -1.08
CA PHE A 127 -12.63 -7.12 -1.61
C PHE A 127 -11.86 -6.84 -2.91
N GLU A 128 -12.43 -6.03 -3.81
CA GLU A 128 -11.74 -5.57 -5.01
C GLU A 128 -10.51 -4.72 -4.66
N GLN A 129 -10.65 -3.80 -3.70
CA GLN A 129 -9.55 -2.99 -3.19
C GLN A 129 -8.44 -3.86 -2.57
N TYR A 130 -8.80 -4.85 -1.77
CA TYR A 130 -7.86 -5.83 -1.21
C TYR A 130 -7.07 -6.52 -2.32
N ASN A 131 -7.75 -7.08 -3.32
CA ASN A 131 -7.11 -7.79 -4.43
C ASN A 131 -6.20 -6.89 -5.27
N LYS A 132 -6.58 -5.63 -5.47
CA LYS A 132 -5.72 -4.63 -6.11
C LYS A 132 -4.45 -4.41 -5.30
N LEU A 133 -4.57 -4.18 -3.99
CA LEU A 133 -3.43 -3.94 -3.11
C LEU A 133 -2.51 -5.16 -2.98
N VAL A 134 -3.04 -6.40 -3.02
CA VAL A 134 -2.22 -7.62 -3.08
C VAL A 134 -1.29 -7.58 -4.30
N LYS A 135 -1.81 -7.22 -5.47
CA LYS A 135 -1.01 -7.15 -6.71
C LYS A 135 0.04 -6.04 -6.63
N GLU A 136 -0.34 -4.86 -6.13
CA GLU A 136 0.57 -3.72 -5.99
C GLU A 136 1.66 -3.97 -4.95
N CYS A 137 1.32 -4.53 -3.79
CA CYS A 137 2.29 -4.93 -2.77
C CYS A 137 3.25 -5.99 -3.31
N SER A 138 2.74 -7.01 -4.03
CA SER A 138 3.60 -8.01 -4.70
C SER A 138 4.59 -7.37 -5.67
N LYS A 139 4.15 -6.34 -6.41
CA LYS A 139 5.02 -5.55 -7.29
C LYS A 139 6.09 -4.79 -6.51
N GLN A 140 5.74 -4.13 -5.41
CA GLN A 140 6.69 -3.42 -4.54
C GLN A 140 7.75 -4.37 -3.96
N ILE A 141 7.35 -5.56 -3.49
CA ILE A 141 8.28 -6.59 -2.98
C ILE A 141 9.29 -7.06 -4.04
N LYS A 142 8.93 -7.01 -5.32
CA LYS A 142 9.78 -7.47 -6.43
C LYS A 142 10.57 -6.36 -7.10
N THR A 143 10.19 -5.10 -6.86
CA THR A 143 10.71 -3.96 -7.61
C THR A 143 11.37 -2.97 -6.64
N PRO A 144 12.71 -2.98 -6.51
CA PRO A 144 13.40 -2.01 -5.69
C PRO A 144 13.22 -0.58 -6.25
N PRO A 145 13.25 0.45 -5.38
CA PRO A 145 13.27 1.84 -5.82
C PRO A 145 14.44 2.13 -6.78
N PRO A 146 14.27 3.07 -7.74
CA PRO A 146 15.37 3.46 -8.61
C PRO A 146 16.50 4.09 -7.79
N LYS A 147 17.76 3.82 -8.18
CA LYS A 147 18.95 4.34 -7.50
C LYS A 147 19.13 5.86 -7.65
N MET A 148 18.54 6.44 -8.68
CA MET A 148 18.60 7.87 -8.99
C MET A 148 17.17 8.36 -9.23
N VAL A 149 16.85 9.55 -8.73
CA VAL A 149 15.54 10.21 -8.92
C VAL A 149 15.76 11.64 -9.39
N GLU A 150 14.79 12.21 -10.09
CA GLU A 150 14.83 13.62 -10.48
C GLU A 150 14.75 14.51 -9.23
N GLU A 151 15.62 15.51 -9.16
CA GLU A 151 15.54 16.56 -8.14
C GLU A 151 14.23 17.32 -8.37
N LEU A 152 13.26 17.13 -7.48
CA LEU A 152 12.04 17.92 -7.49
C LEU A 152 12.44 19.38 -7.27
N ALA A 153 12.35 20.18 -8.33
CA ALA A 153 12.60 21.62 -8.25
C ALA A 153 11.57 22.21 -7.27
N ILE A 154 12.04 22.62 -6.10
CA ILE A 154 11.25 23.46 -5.20
C ILE A 154 11.01 24.75 -5.98
N ILE A 155 9.78 24.98 -6.44
CA ILE A 155 9.38 26.28 -6.96
C ILE A 155 9.38 27.20 -5.75
N ASP A 156 10.44 28.00 -5.60
CA ASP A 156 10.52 29.05 -4.61
C ASP A 156 9.52 30.15 -5.03
N VAL A 157 8.31 30.09 -4.48
CA VAL A 157 7.31 31.15 -4.66
C VAL A 157 7.72 32.31 -3.75
N THR A 158 8.76 33.04 -4.15
CA THR A 158 9.03 34.37 -3.61
C THR A 158 8.03 35.35 -4.24
N GLN A 159 7.09 35.83 -3.40
CA GLN A 159 6.20 36.95 -3.72
C GLN A 159 6.96 38.28 -3.70
#